data_AF-B0XHH3-F1
#
_entry.id   AF-B0XHH3-F1
#
_cell.length_a   1.000
_cell.length_b   1.000
_cell.length_c   1.000
_cell.angle_alpha   90.00
_cell.angle_beta   90.00
_cell.angle_gamma   90.00
#
_symmetry.space_group_name_H-M   'P 1'
#
loop_
_entity.id
_entity.type
_entity.pdbx_description
1 polymer ?
#
loop_
_entity_poly.entity_id
_entity_poly.type
_entity_poly.pdbx_seq_one_letter_code
_entity_poly.pdbx_strand_id
1 'polypeptide(L)'
;MDIDTLHADLRKRLDILGFNHPLPLGAIGIVSAILSDLIKTSEKLKSSKQQIEQLMQEKVAWELGVEPYKCDNSRLLSEVNGLHLELVKQRDKFVLANTELKCRVRVLQTDKKQLDERCLQAEAKIRELLHSADSKSRKNGVNMQRKPFVSTVRAGYYQPPKCCDAQAQDSKCHCPCNQPRKTDVLHEIERLQAETKNQEEVIDAYKKQVSVDLI
;
A
#
# COMPACT_ATOMS: atom_id res chain seq x y z
N MET A 1 29.53 -62.74 54.31
CA MET A 1 29.66 -61.75 55.40
C MET A 1 29.05 -62.37 56.62
N ASP A 2 29.75 -62.32 57.75
CA ASP A 2 29.27 -62.88 59.02
C ASP A 2 28.07 -62.06 59.51
N ILE A 3 27.02 -62.71 60.02
CA ILE A 3 25.77 -62.05 60.46
C ILE A 3 26.08 -61.01 61.54
N ASP A 4 27.06 -61.31 62.39
CA ASP A 4 27.53 -60.41 63.45
C ASP A 4 28.18 -59.15 62.89
N THR A 5 28.92 -59.25 61.78
CA THR A 5 29.52 -58.06 61.12
C THR A 5 28.47 -57.18 60.45
N LEU A 6 27.44 -57.79 59.85
CA LEU A 6 26.31 -57.06 59.26
C LEU A 6 25.50 -56.36 60.35
N HIS A 7 25.26 -57.05 61.47
CA HIS A 7 24.55 -56.50 62.61
C HIS A 7 25.30 -55.30 63.22
N ALA A 8 26.62 -55.40 63.42
CA ALA A 8 27.42 -54.31 63.95
C ALA A 8 27.46 -53.08 63.04
N ASP A 9 27.55 -53.26 61.71
CA ASP A 9 27.52 -52.13 60.75
C ASP A 9 26.13 -51.47 60.69
N LEU A 10 25.07 -52.28 60.61
CA LEU A 10 23.70 -51.78 60.62
C LEU A 10 23.40 -51.02 61.92
N ARG A 11 23.86 -51.53 63.06
CA ARG A 11 23.70 -50.90 64.36
C ARG A 11 24.31 -49.50 64.41
N LYS A 12 25.57 -49.38 63.99
CA LYS A 12 26.27 -48.07 63.92
C LYS A 12 25.51 -47.07 63.05
N ARG A 13 25.00 -47.50 61.89
CA ARG A 13 24.23 -46.63 60.99
C ARG A 13 22.91 -46.19 61.61
N LEU A 14 22.19 -47.10 62.27
CA LEU A 14 20.94 -46.79 62.97
C LEU A 14 21.16 -45.87 64.18
N ASP A 15 22.26 -46.04 64.92
CA ASP A 15 22.64 -45.16 66.04
C ASP A 15 22.87 -43.72 65.57
N ILE A 16 23.57 -43.54 64.43
CA ILE A 16 23.77 -42.21 63.83
C ILE A 16 22.43 -41.56 63.44
N LEU A 17 21.46 -42.37 63.01
CA LEU A 17 20.10 -41.93 62.68
C LEU A 17 19.22 -41.73 63.93
N GLY A 18 19.72 -42.01 65.14
CA GLY A 18 19.01 -41.87 66.41
C GLY A 18 18.12 -43.06 66.76
N PHE A 19 18.17 -44.16 66.01
CA PHE A 19 17.41 -45.37 66.28
C PHE A 19 18.12 -46.27 67.29
N ASN A 20 18.07 -45.85 68.56
CA ASN A 20 18.83 -46.48 69.63
C ASN A 20 18.19 -47.78 70.20
N HIS A 21 17.02 -48.19 69.74
CA HIS A 21 16.32 -49.38 70.25
C HIS A 21 16.97 -50.69 69.77
N PRO A 22 17.01 -51.75 70.60
CA PRO A 22 17.58 -53.04 70.21
C PRO A 22 16.80 -53.66 69.04
N LEU A 23 17.52 -54.16 68.03
CA LEU A 23 16.94 -54.72 66.82
C LEU A 23 16.81 -56.26 66.94
N PRO A 24 15.65 -56.87 66.61
CA PRO A 24 15.51 -58.32 66.60
C PRO A 24 16.40 -58.96 65.52
N LEU A 25 17.02 -60.11 65.84
CA LEU A 25 17.90 -60.85 64.91
C LEU A 25 17.23 -61.16 63.56
N GLY A 26 15.94 -61.54 63.57
CA GLY A 26 15.18 -61.83 62.35
C GLY A 26 14.90 -60.62 61.45
N ALA A 27 15.03 -59.39 61.96
CA ALA A 27 14.76 -58.17 61.22
C ALA A 27 16.01 -57.57 60.55
N ILE A 28 17.22 -58.01 60.92
CA ILE A 28 18.50 -57.42 60.49
C ILE A 28 18.61 -57.38 58.96
N GLY A 29 18.32 -58.50 58.28
CA GLY A 29 18.45 -58.59 56.82
C GLY A 29 17.51 -57.63 56.08
N ILE A 30 16.25 -57.54 56.53
CA ILE A 30 15.25 -56.68 55.90
C ILE A 30 15.57 -55.21 56.14
N VAL A 31 15.90 -54.84 57.38
CA VAL A 31 16.23 -53.44 57.73
C VAL A 31 17.49 -52.98 57.00
N SER A 32 18.51 -53.84 56.88
CA SER A 32 19.71 -53.54 56.10
C SER A 32 19.41 -53.33 54.61
N ALA A 33 18.53 -54.15 54.02
CA ALA A 33 18.14 -54.02 52.62
C ALA A 33 17.37 -52.71 52.37
N ILE A 34 16.37 -52.42 53.21
CA ILE A 34 15.57 -51.19 53.12
C ILE A 34 16.45 -49.95 53.28
N LEU A 35 17.32 -49.94 54.29
CA LEU A 35 18.22 -48.80 54.52
C LEU A 35 19.15 -48.57 53.33
N SER A 36 19.68 -49.65 52.75
CA SER A 36 20.54 -49.57 51.55
C SER A 36 19.78 -49.01 50.35
N ASP A 37 18.54 -49.43 50.14
CA ASP A 37 17.70 -48.91 49.06
C ASP A 37 17.29 -47.45 49.29
N LEU A 38 17.02 -47.06 50.54
CA LEU A 38 16.70 -45.68 50.90
C LEU A 38 17.88 -44.72 50.64
N ILE A 39 19.10 -45.16 50.96
CA ILE A 39 20.32 -44.41 50.66
C ILE A 39 20.49 -44.27 49.14
N LYS A 40 20.42 -45.37 48.39
CA LYS A 40 20.57 -45.35 46.92
C LYS A 40 19.51 -44.48 46.23
N THR A 41 18.25 -44.57 46.68
CA THR A 41 17.16 -43.76 46.12
C THR A 41 17.34 -42.28 46.44
N SER A 42 17.79 -41.94 47.65
CA SER A 42 18.10 -40.56 48.04
C SER A 42 19.26 -39.98 47.24
N GLU A 43 20.32 -40.75 47.01
CA GLU A 43 21.46 -40.35 46.18
C GLU A 43 21.05 -40.15 44.71
N LYS A 44 20.27 -41.08 44.15
CA LYS A 44 19.72 -40.95 42.80
C LYS A 44 18.82 -39.73 42.67
N LEU A 45 17.98 -39.46 43.67
CA LEU A 45 17.12 -38.27 43.69
C LEU A 45 17.96 -36.99 43.72
N LYS A 46 19.02 -36.95 44.55
CA LYS A 46 19.93 -35.81 44.61
C LYS A 46 20.62 -35.57 43.26
N SER A 47 21.14 -36.63 42.64
CA SER A 47 21.78 -36.56 41.32
C SER A 47 20.80 -36.10 40.24
N SER A 48 19.59 -36.65 40.22
CA SER A 48 18.54 -36.23 39.27
C SER A 48 18.16 -34.76 39.44
N LYS A 49 18.01 -34.28 40.69
CA LYS A 49 17.74 -32.85 40.95
C LYS A 49 18.85 -31.94 40.41
N GLN A 50 20.12 -32.32 40.61
CA GLN A 50 21.25 -31.55 40.08
C GLN A 50 21.26 -31.54 38.54
N GLN A 51 20.94 -32.66 37.90
CA GLN A 51 20.86 -32.73 36.45
C GLN A 51 19.71 -31.88 35.90
N ILE A 52 18.55 -31.88 36.57
CA ILE A 52 17.41 -31.04 36.20
C ILE A 52 17.80 -29.56 36.29
N GLU A 53 18.49 -29.15 37.36
CA GLU A 53 18.94 -27.78 37.54
C GLU A 53 19.90 -27.35 36.42
N GLN A 54 20.86 -28.21 36.03
CA GLN A 54 21.76 -27.96 34.90
C GLN A 54 21.01 -27.82 33.58
N LEU A 55 20.06 -28.72 33.31
CA LEU A 55 19.24 -28.66 32.10
C LEU A 55 18.37 -27.40 32.06
N MET A 56 17.87 -26.94 33.21
CA MET A 56 17.12 -25.68 33.29
C MET A 56 18.00 -24.48 32.97
N GLN A 57 19.24 -24.45 33.49
CA GLN A 57 20.20 -23.39 33.17
C GLN A 57 20.57 -23.40 31.68
N GLU A 58 20.81 -24.58 31.12
CA GLU A 58 21.11 -24.74 29.70
C GLU A 58 19.94 -24.28 28.83
N LYS A 59 18.71 -24.69 29.18
CA LYS A 59 17.48 -24.25 28.50
C LYS A 59 17.39 -22.72 28.47
N VAL A 60 17.61 -22.06 29.60
CA VAL A 60 17.57 -20.58 29.68
C VAL A 60 18.65 -19.97 28.80
N ALA A 61 19.86 -20.54 28.78
CA ALA A 61 20.93 -20.08 27.90
C ALA A 61 20.57 -20.22 26.41
N TRP A 62 19.95 -21.33 26.02
CA TRP A 62 19.45 -21.54 24.65
C TRP A 62 18.34 -20.55 24.30
N GLU A 63 17.37 -20.33 25.20
CA GLU A 63 16.28 -19.36 25.00
C GLU A 63 16.83 -17.94 24.77
N LEU A 64 17.80 -17.52 25.59
CA LEU A 64 18.49 -16.23 25.44
C LEU A 64 19.33 -16.16 24.17
N GLY A 65 19.98 -17.26 23.77
CA GLY A 65 20.79 -17.32 22.55
C GLY A 65 19.98 -17.20 21.26
N VAL A 66 18.71 -17.64 21.27
CA VAL A 66 17.82 -17.56 20.11
C VAL A 66 17.12 -16.21 20.00
N GLU A 67 16.99 -15.46 21.10
CA GLU A 67 16.26 -14.19 21.14
C GLU A 67 16.73 -13.14 20.12
N PRO A 68 18.05 -12.92 19.89
CA PRO A 68 18.53 -11.99 18.88
C PRO A 68 18.01 -12.32 17.48
N TYR A 69 17.98 -13.60 17.12
CA TYR A 69 17.52 -14.05 15.81
C TYR A 69 16.01 -13.87 15.65
N LYS A 70 15.21 -14.04 16.72
CA LYS A 70 13.77 -13.76 16.67
C LYS A 70 13.52 -12.27 16.43
N CYS A 71 14.23 -11.41 17.16
CA CYS A 71 14.14 -9.95 17.00
C CYS A 71 14.53 -9.53 15.58
N ASP A 72 15.66 -10.02 15.07
CA ASP A 72 16.11 -9.67 13.72
C ASP A 72 15.17 -10.20 12.64
N ASN A 73 14.67 -11.44 12.76
CA ASN A 73 13.68 -11.98 11.83
C ASN A 73 12.38 -11.16 11.83
N SER A 74 11.90 -10.75 13.01
CA SER A 74 10.71 -9.89 13.12
C SER A 74 10.93 -8.55 12.44
N ARG A 75 12.09 -7.92 12.66
CA ARG A 75 12.48 -6.66 12.01
C ARG A 75 12.54 -6.81 10.49
N LEU A 76 13.25 -7.82 10.00
CA LEU A 76 13.40 -8.09 8.56
C LEU A 76 12.05 -8.38 7.89
N LEU A 77 11.17 -9.14 8.54
CA LEU A 77 9.81 -9.39 8.02
C LEU A 77 9.02 -8.08 7.89
N SER A 78 9.11 -7.19 8.87
CA SER A 78 8.46 -5.88 8.80
C SER A 78 9.02 -5.03 7.66
N GLU A 79 10.34 -4.99 7.49
CA GLU A 79 11.00 -4.26 6.40
C GLU A 79 10.62 -4.82 5.03
N VAL A 80 10.67 -6.14 4.85
CA VAL A 80 10.31 -6.81 3.60
C VAL A 80 8.85 -6.54 3.23
N ASN A 81 7.93 -6.66 4.19
CA ASN A 81 6.51 -6.39 3.95
C ASN A 81 6.27 -4.93 3.60
N GLY A 82 6.95 -4.00 4.29
CA GLY A 82 6.88 -2.56 4.00
C GLY A 82 7.38 -2.23 2.59
N LEU A 83 8.54 -2.76 2.21
CA LEU A 83 9.12 -2.58 0.88
C LEU A 83 8.25 -3.21 -0.21
N HIS A 84 7.70 -4.39 0.03
CA HIS A 84 6.80 -5.05 -0.90
C HIS A 84 5.56 -4.19 -1.17
N LEU A 85 4.94 -3.66 -0.12
CA LEU A 85 3.77 -2.79 -0.26
C LEU A 85 4.10 -1.50 -1.02
N GLU A 86 5.26 -0.90 -0.76
CA GLU A 86 5.69 0.31 -1.47
C GLU A 86 5.97 0.03 -2.95
N LEU A 87 6.61 -1.09 -3.28
CA LEU A 87 6.82 -1.52 -4.66
C LEU A 87 5.49 -1.71 -5.42
N VAL A 88 4.50 -2.34 -4.79
CA VAL A 88 3.16 -2.50 -5.37
C VAL A 88 2.53 -1.13 -5.65
N LYS A 89 2.55 -0.22 -4.66
CA LYS A 89 2.02 1.15 -4.82
C LYS A 89 2.72 1.91 -5.94
N GLN A 90 4.04 1.84 -6.02
CA GLN A 90 4.81 2.51 -7.07
C GLN A 90 4.51 1.94 -8.45
N ARG A 91 4.39 0.61 -8.56
CA ARG A 91 3.98 -0.05 -9.80
C ARG A 91 2.61 0.43 -10.24
N ASP A 92 1.63 0.48 -9.34
CA ASP A 92 0.26 0.88 -9.68
C ASP A 92 0.20 2.36 -10.11
N LYS A 93 0.91 3.25 -9.40
CA LYS A 93 1.08 4.66 -9.82
C LYS A 93 1.72 4.77 -11.20
N PHE A 94 2.76 3.99 -11.46
CA PHE A 94 3.45 3.99 -12.75
C PHE A 94 2.52 3.51 -13.87
N VAL A 95 1.80 2.41 -13.66
CA VAL A 95 0.85 1.87 -14.63
C VAL A 95 -0.24 2.90 -14.95
N LEU A 96 -0.84 3.52 -13.92
CA LEU A 96 -1.86 4.54 -14.10
C LEU A 96 -1.33 5.73 -14.93
N ALA A 97 -0.20 6.31 -14.53
CA ALA A 97 0.40 7.43 -15.26
C ALA A 97 0.77 7.05 -16.71
N ASN A 98 1.29 5.85 -16.93
CA ASN A 98 1.64 5.36 -18.26
C ASN A 98 0.38 5.20 -19.14
N THR A 99 -0.71 4.68 -18.58
CA THR A 99 -1.98 4.55 -19.31
C THR A 99 -2.58 5.91 -19.66
N GLU A 100 -2.56 6.86 -18.73
CA GLU A 100 -3.04 8.23 -18.94
C GLU A 100 -2.24 8.93 -20.04
N LEU A 101 -0.90 8.88 -19.97
CA LEU A 101 -0.04 9.46 -20.99
C LEU A 101 -0.25 8.83 -22.36
N LYS A 102 -0.40 7.50 -22.44
CA LYS A 102 -0.73 6.81 -23.69
C LYS A 102 -2.06 7.26 -24.26
N CYS A 103 -3.09 7.40 -23.42
CA CYS A 103 -4.38 7.92 -23.85
C CYS A 103 -4.25 9.36 -24.37
N ARG A 104 -3.52 10.22 -23.66
CA ARG A 104 -3.29 11.61 -24.07
C ARG A 104 -2.56 11.70 -25.41
N VAL A 105 -1.55 10.86 -25.64
CA VAL A 105 -0.84 10.78 -26.92
C VAL A 105 -1.80 10.41 -28.05
N ARG A 106 -2.67 9.41 -27.86
CA ARG A 106 -3.65 9.02 -28.90
C ARG A 106 -4.62 10.15 -29.21
N VAL A 107 -5.12 10.85 -28.19
CA VAL A 107 -6.02 12.01 -28.37
C VAL A 107 -5.32 13.09 -29.19
N LEU A 108 -4.11 13.50 -28.79
CA LEU A 108 -3.34 14.53 -29.49
C LEU A 108 -2.99 14.12 -30.94
N GLN A 109 -2.73 12.84 -31.18
CA GLN A 109 -2.51 12.33 -32.54
C GLN A 109 -3.77 12.45 -33.41
N THR A 110 -4.96 12.17 -32.86
CA THR A 110 -6.22 12.35 -33.57
C THR A 110 -6.50 13.84 -33.83
N ASP A 111 -6.34 14.69 -32.83
CA ASP A 111 -6.54 16.14 -32.95
C ASP A 111 -5.60 16.74 -34.01
N LYS A 112 -4.33 16.32 -34.00
CA LYS A 112 -3.35 16.74 -35.01
C LYS A 112 -3.82 16.37 -36.42
N LYS A 113 -4.25 15.12 -36.65
CA LYS A 113 -4.75 14.69 -37.97
C LYS A 113 -5.95 15.53 -38.43
N GLN A 114 -6.90 15.78 -37.52
CA GLN A 114 -8.06 16.61 -37.83
C GLN A 114 -7.67 18.06 -38.17
N LEU A 115 -6.70 18.64 -37.45
CA LEU A 115 -6.20 19.97 -37.75
C LEU A 115 -5.47 20.00 -39.10
N ASP A 116 -4.62 19.03 -39.37
CA ASP A 116 -3.91 18.90 -40.65
C ASP A 116 -4.91 18.82 -41.82
N GLU A 117 -5.98 18.02 -41.69
CA GLU A 117 -7.07 17.93 -42.68
C GLU A 117 -7.79 19.27 -42.88
N ARG A 118 -8.10 20.00 -41.80
CA ARG A 118 -8.74 21.32 -41.87
C ARG A 118 -7.82 22.37 -42.51
N CYS A 119 -6.53 22.33 -42.21
CA CYS A 119 -5.53 23.19 -42.86
C CYS A 119 -5.48 22.92 -44.37
N LEU A 120 -5.40 21.65 -44.78
CA LEU A 120 -5.43 21.27 -46.19
C LEU A 120 -6.70 21.75 -46.91
N GLN A 121 -7.88 21.60 -46.27
CA GLN A 121 -9.15 22.10 -46.81
C GLN A 121 -9.17 23.63 -46.93
N ALA A 122 -8.64 24.35 -45.93
CA ALA A 122 -8.54 25.80 -45.97
C ALA A 122 -7.61 26.28 -47.09
N GLU A 123 -6.44 25.63 -47.26
CA GLU A 123 -5.51 25.91 -48.35
C GLU A 123 -6.14 25.66 -49.72
N ALA A 124 -6.86 24.55 -49.89
CA ALA A 124 -7.59 24.25 -51.13
C ALA A 124 -8.63 25.34 -51.45
N LYS A 125 -9.42 25.74 -50.45
CA LYS A 125 -10.42 26.81 -50.59
C LYS A 125 -9.79 28.17 -50.93
N ILE A 126 -8.65 28.51 -50.32
CA ILE A 126 -7.90 29.72 -50.66
C ILE A 126 -7.45 29.66 -52.13
N ARG A 127 -6.89 28.53 -52.57
CA ARG A 127 -6.50 28.35 -53.98
C ARG A 127 -7.68 28.52 -54.92
N GLU A 128 -8.84 27.89 -54.65
CA GLU A 128 -10.05 28.06 -55.46
C GLU A 128 -10.51 29.52 -55.53
N LEU A 129 -10.55 30.21 -54.38
CA LEU A 129 -10.93 31.62 -54.33
C LEU A 129 -9.98 32.50 -55.12
N LEU A 130 -8.67 32.28 -55.04
CA LEU A 130 -7.67 33.01 -55.84
C LEU A 130 -7.88 32.79 -57.35
N HIS A 131 -8.06 31.54 -57.79
CA HIS A 131 -8.36 31.24 -59.20
C HIS A 131 -9.69 31.88 -59.67
N SER A 132 -10.71 31.88 -58.79
CA SER A 132 -11.99 32.53 -59.07
C SER A 132 -11.88 34.06 -59.12
N ALA A 133 -11.00 34.66 -58.32
CA ALA A 133 -10.73 36.09 -58.31
C ALA A 133 -9.95 36.51 -59.56
N ASP A 134 -8.97 35.74 -60.00
CA ASP A 134 -8.21 36.00 -61.24
C ASP A 134 -9.10 35.87 -62.49
N SER A 135 -9.98 34.88 -62.52
CA SER A 135 -10.93 34.70 -63.63
C SER A 135 -12.04 35.76 -63.65
N LYS A 136 -12.53 36.21 -62.48
CA LYS A 136 -13.43 37.37 -62.37
C LYS A 136 -12.71 38.69 -62.67
N SER A 137 -11.45 38.85 -62.30
CA SER A 137 -10.62 40.01 -62.63
C SER A 137 -10.36 40.09 -64.15
N ARG A 138 -10.12 38.97 -64.84
CA ARG A 138 -10.05 38.92 -66.31
C ARG A 138 -11.40 39.22 -66.99
N LYS A 139 -12.52 38.69 -66.48
CA LYS A 139 -13.86 39.01 -67.00
C LYS A 139 -14.28 40.45 -66.72
N ASN A 140 -13.90 41.01 -65.57
CA ASN A 140 -14.15 42.41 -65.22
C ASN A 140 -13.19 43.37 -65.94
N GLY A 141 -11.94 42.99 -66.21
CA GLY A 141 -11.00 43.79 -66.98
C GLY A 141 -11.44 44.02 -68.43
N VAL A 142 -12.12 43.05 -69.03
CA VAL A 142 -12.74 43.18 -70.36
C VAL A 142 -14.08 43.93 -70.29
N ASN A 143 -14.80 43.88 -69.17
CA ASN A 143 -16.12 44.52 -69.02
C ASN A 143 -16.10 45.92 -68.36
N MET A 144 -14.95 46.37 -67.84
CA MET A 144 -14.79 47.71 -67.24
C MET A 144 -14.40 48.80 -68.25
N GLN A 145 -14.20 48.48 -69.53
CA GLN A 145 -13.97 49.51 -70.55
C GLN A 145 -15.23 50.31 -70.92
N ARG A 146 -16.42 49.97 -70.40
CA ARG A 146 -17.64 50.78 -70.58
C ARG A 146 -18.52 50.73 -69.34
N LYS A 147 -18.30 51.66 -68.41
CA LYS A 147 -19.36 52.45 -67.75
C LYS A 147 -18.77 53.55 -66.86
N PRO A 148 -19.42 54.72 -66.76
CA PRO A 148 -18.89 55.86 -66.03
C PRO A 148 -19.00 55.66 -64.53
N PHE A 149 -17.99 56.20 -63.86
CA PHE A 149 -17.86 56.46 -62.44
C PHE A 149 -19.16 56.90 -61.76
N VAL A 150 -19.59 56.17 -60.72
CA VAL A 150 -20.51 56.66 -59.70
C VAL A 150 -19.87 56.43 -58.33
N SER A 151 -19.37 57.53 -57.76
CA SER A 151 -18.87 57.62 -56.39
C SER A 151 -20.03 57.90 -55.45
N THR A 152 -20.36 56.92 -54.61
CA THR A 152 -21.14 57.00 -53.36
C THR A 152 -21.30 55.55 -52.86
N VAL A 153 -21.07 55.10 -51.63
CA VAL A 153 -20.99 55.69 -50.29
C VAL A 153 -20.58 54.56 -49.30
N ARG A 154 -19.87 54.94 -48.21
CA ARG A 154 -19.66 54.26 -46.90
C ARG A 154 -18.83 52.97 -46.82
N ALA A 155 -17.59 53.15 -46.33
CA ALA A 155 -16.87 52.12 -45.58
C ALA A 155 -17.53 51.95 -44.19
N GLY A 156 -18.40 50.97 -44.04
CA GLY A 156 -18.77 50.45 -42.73
C GLY A 156 -17.63 49.57 -42.23
N TYR A 157 -17.00 49.95 -41.12
CA TYR A 157 -16.12 49.04 -40.39
C TYR A 157 -16.96 47.87 -39.87
N TYR A 158 -16.87 46.71 -40.52
CA TYR A 158 -17.42 45.47 -39.99
C TYR A 158 -16.45 44.98 -38.91
N GLN A 159 -16.65 45.39 -37.67
CA GLN A 159 -16.06 44.71 -36.52
C GLN A 159 -16.89 43.46 -36.23
N PRO A 160 -16.29 42.26 -36.16
CA PRO A 160 -17.02 41.08 -35.75
C PRO A 160 -17.44 41.24 -34.27
N PRO A 161 -18.62 40.74 -33.86
CA PRO A 161 -19.06 40.84 -32.47
C PRO A 161 -18.06 40.07 -31.58
N LYS A 162 -17.34 40.79 -30.71
CA LYS A 162 -16.57 40.17 -29.63
C LYS A 162 -17.58 39.61 -28.62
N CYS A 163 -17.67 38.30 -28.54
CA CYS A 163 -18.80 37.65 -27.85
C CYS A 163 -18.75 37.75 -26.32
N CYS A 164 -17.61 38.05 -25.68
CA CYS A 164 -17.53 38.18 -24.22
C CYS A 164 -16.38 39.12 -23.81
N ASP A 165 -16.69 40.37 -23.44
CA ASP A 165 -15.78 41.13 -22.59
C ASP A 165 -15.87 40.60 -21.16
N ALA A 166 -14.71 40.32 -20.58
CA ALA A 166 -14.56 39.75 -19.26
C ALA A 166 -14.88 40.78 -18.17
N GLN A 167 -16.16 41.10 -17.94
CA GLN A 167 -16.60 41.75 -16.69
C GLN A 167 -18.13 41.86 -16.45
N ALA A 168 -18.98 41.13 -17.15
CA ALA A 168 -20.41 41.08 -16.83
C ALA A 168 -20.80 39.71 -16.25
N GLN A 169 -20.96 39.66 -14.94
CA GLN A 169 -21.69 38.60 -14.25
C GLN A 169 -23.17 38.68 -14.65
N ASP A 170 -23.58 37.94 -15.68
CA ASP A 170 -24.97 37.48 -15.76
C ASP A 170 -25.10 36.25 -16.66
N SER A 171 -25.65 35.20 -16.07
CA SER A 171 -25.50 33.79 -16.46
C SER A 171 -26.37 33.35 -17.63
N LYS A 172 -26.60 34.20 -18.64
CA LYS A 172 -27.54 33.90 -19.72
C LYS A 172 -27.06 34.26 -21.12
N CYS A 173 -25.79 33.95 -21.43
CA CYS A 173 -25.36 33.85 -22.83
C CYS A 173 -25.51 32.41 -23.33
N HIS A 174 -26.14 32.22 -24.49
CA HIS A 174 -26.38 30.92 -25.12
C HIS A 174 -25.37 30.62 -26.26
N CYS A 175 -24.14 31.13 -26.13
CA CYS A 175 -23.08 30.87 -27.12
C CYS A 175 -22.55 29.42 -26.99
N PRO A 176 -22.05 28.82 -28.08
CA PRO A 176 -21.32 27.54 -28.05
C PRO A 176 -20.08 27.55 -27.15
N CYS A 177 -19.60 28.74 -26.76
CA CYS A 177 -18.41 28.94 -25.94
C CYS A 177 -18.57 28.62 -24.45
N ASN A 178 -19.81 28.48 -23.95
CA ASN A 178 -20.10 28.24 -22.53
C ASN A 178 -20.65 26.83 -22.23
N GLN A 179 -21.07 26.08 -23.26
CA GLN A 179 -21.50 24.68 -23.12
C GLN A 179 -20.41 23.72 -22.60
N PRO A 180 -19.15 23.76 -23.08
CA PRO A 180 -18.11 22.85 -22.58
C PRO A 180 -17.79 23.11 -21.11
N ARG A 181 -17.81 24.38 -20.66
CA ARG A 181 -17.56 24.72 -19.25
C ARG A 181 -18.63 24.17 -18.30
N LYS A 182 -19.90 24.13 -18.72
CA LYS A 182 -20.97 23.61 -17.88
C LYS A 182 -20.89 22.09 -17.72
N THR A 183 -20.53 21.36 -18.77
CA THR A 183 -20.28 19.91 -18.71
C THR A 183 -19.03 19.57 -17.90
N ASP A 184 -17.96 20.35 -18.02
CA ASP A 184 -16.72 20.13 -17.25
C ASP A 184 -16.95 20.34 -15.75
N VAL A 185 -17.73 21.36 -15.38
CA VAL A 185 -18.10 21.62 -13.98
C VAL A 185 -18.99 20.51 -13.41
N LEU A 186 -19.90 19.94 -14.19
CA LEU A 186 -20.74 18.82 -13.72
C LEU A 186 -19.94 17.55 -13.48
N HIS A 187 -19.03 17.19 -14.39
CA HIS A 187 -18.14 16.04 -14.19
C HIS A 187 -17.20 16.23 -12.99
N GLU A 188 -16.75 17.47 -12.75
CA GLU A 188 -15.92 17.77 -11.58
C GLU A 188 -16.71 17.66 -10.27
N ILE A 189 -17.99 18.05 -10.27
CA ILE A 189 -18.88 17.84 -9.11
C ILE A 189 -19.10 16.35 -8.85
N GLU A 190 -19.37 15.54 -9.87
CA GLU A 190 -19.53 14.09 -9.73
C GLU A 190 -18.26 13.40 -9.21
N ARG A 191 -17.09 13.84 -9.72
CA ARG A 191 -15.78 13.35 -9.27
C ARG A 191 -15.55 13.65 -7.79
N LEU A 192 -15.79 14.91 -7.39
CA LEU A 192 -15.63 15.34 -6.00
C LEU A 192 -16.60 14.60 -5.06
N GLN A 193 -17.84 14.37 -5.49
CA GLN A 193 -18.83 13.61 -4.72
C GLN A 193 -18.39 12.16 -4.48
N ALA A 194 -17.85 11.49 -5.51
CA ALA A 194 -17.30 10.14 -5.39
C ALA A 194 -16.09 10.09 -4.44
N GLU A 195 -15.22 11.10 -4.49
CA GLU A 195 -14.06 11.21 -3.63
C GLU A 195 -14.44 11.44 -2.15
N THR A 196 -15.43 12.30 -1.87
CA THR A 196 -15.98 12.45 -0.51
C THR A 196 -16.59 11.17 0.03
N LYS A 197 -17.36 10.44 -0.78
CA LYS A 197 -17.97 9.18 -0.36
C LYS A 197 -16.92 8.12 0.00
N ASN A 198 -15.86 8.02 -0.80
CA ASN A 198 -14.75 7.11 -0.53
C ASN A 198 -14.00 7.50 0.77
N GLN A 199 -13.79 8.80 0.99
CA GLN A 199 -13.19 9.29 2.24
C GLN A 199 -14.07 8.97 3.47
N GLU A 200 -15.40 9.10 3.36
CA GLU A 200 -16.33 8.70 4.43
C GLU A 200 -16.24 7.20 4.74
N GLU A 201 -16.21 6.34 3.72
CA GLU A 201 -16.06 4.89 3.89
C GLU A 201 -14.74 4.50 4.58
N VAL A 202 -13.65 5.19 4.23
CA VAL A 202 -12.33 4.99 4.88
C VAL A 202 -12.36 5.45 6.34
N ILE A 203 -12.97 6.60 6.63
CA ILE A 203 -13.13 7.10 8.01
C ILE A 203 -13.94 6.11 8.86
N ASP A 204 -15.01 5.55 8.32
CA ASP A 204 -15.84 4.58 9.02
C ASP A 204 -15.11 3.25 9.26
N ALA A 205 -14.25 2.82 8.33
CA ALA A 205 -13.39 1.66 8.53
C ALA A 205 -12.39 1.88 9.68
N TYR A 206 -11.76 3.06 9.74
CA TYR A 206 -10.84 3.40 10.84
C TYR A 206 -11.57 3.53 12.19
N LYS A 207 -12.76 4.12 12.23
CA LYS A 207 -13.58 4.17 13.46
C LYS A 207 -13.93 2.77 13.98
N LYS A 208 -14.23 1.82 13.08
CA LYS A 208 -14.51 0.43 13.46
C LYS A 208 -13.27 -0.27 14.01
N GLN A 209 -12.09 -0.05 13.44
CA GLN A 209 -10.83 -0.60 13.98
C GLN A 209 -10.54 -0.06 15.39
N VAL A 210 -10.63 1.25 15.58
CA VAL A 210 -10.43 1.88 16.89
C VAL A 210 -11.45 1.37 17.92
N SER A 211 -12.70 1.15 17.53
CA SER A 211 -13.73 0.64 18.43
C SER A 211 -13.52 -0.83 18.84
N VAL A 212 -12.83 -1.62 18.02
CA VAL A 212 -12.49 -3.03 18.30
C VAL A 212 -11.27 -3.13 19.23
N ASP A 213 -10.33 -2.18 19.13
CA ASP A 213 -9.14 -2.14 19.99
C ASP A 213 -9.40 -1.60 21.42
N LEU A 214 -10.63 -1.16 21.70
CA LEU A 214 -11.07 -0.56 22.98
C LEU A 214 -11.92 -1.50 23.86
N ILE A 215 -12.03 -2.79 23.50
CA ILE A 215 -12.72 -3.87 24.26
C ILE A 215 -11.71 -4.96 24.62
#